data_AF-A0A151UDQ1-F1
#
_entry.id   AF-A0A151UDQ1-F1
#
_cell.length_a   1.000
_cell.length_b   1.000
_cell.length_c   1.000
_cell.angle_alpha   90.00
_cell.angle_beta   90.00
_cell.angle_gamma   90.00
#
_symmetry.space_group_name_H-M   'P 1'
#
loop_
_entity.id
_entity.type
_entity.pdbx_description
1 polymer ?
#
loop_
_entity_poly.entity_id
_entity_poly.type
_entity_poly.pdbx_seq_one_letter_code
_entity_poly.pdbx_strand_id
1 'polypeptide(L)'
;VNHLRNTLSKFTIGRNNLDILLGKQRCGFDKVGIGYNPQKQQKKFKNFFVPRQVTSSPLTTCFYCGKKGHNSSTCYIRKNFN
;
A
#
# COMPACT_ATOMS: atom_id res chain seq x y z
N VAL A 1 37.79 3.67 7.15
CA VAL A 1 37.46 2.24 6.90
C VAL A 1 36.20 1.79 7.66
N ASN A 2 36.08 2.02 8.97
CA ASN A 2 34.91 1.57 9.76
C ASN A 2 33.58 2.22 9.35
N HIS A 3 33.59 3.51 9.01
CA HIS A 3 32.40 4.20 8.49
C HIS A 3 31.88 3.54 7.19
N LEU A 4 32.78 3.29 6.25
CA LEU A 4 32.46 2.64 4.98
C LEU A 4 31.89 1.22 5.19
N ARG A 5 32.52 0.43 6.08
CA ARG A 5 32.03 -0.91 6.44
C ARG A 5 30.62 -0.87 7.05
N ASN A 6 30.36 0.07 7.95
CA ASN A 6 29.03 0.22 8.57
C ASN A 6 27.97 0.62 7.54
N THR A 7 28.29 1.55 6.64
CA THR A 7 27.38 1.96 5.56
C THR A 7 27.08 0.79 4.62
N LEU A 8 28.10 0.02 4.23
CA LEU A 8 27.93 -1.13 3.34
C LEU A 8 27.11 -2.27 3.99
N SER A 9 27.31 -2.48 5.30
CA SER A 9 26.52 -3.46 6.08
C SER A 9 25.04 -3.05 6.13
N LYS A 10 24.74 -1.78 6.48
CA LYS A 10 23.37 -1.25 6.49
C LYS A 10 22.71 -1.33 5.11
N PHE A 11 23.45 -0.97 4.05
CA PHE A 11 22.97 -1.08 2.67
C PHE A 11 22.63 -2.53 2.30
N THR A 12 23.49 -3.48 2.69
CA THR A 12 23.29 -4.91 2.42
C THR A 12 22.08 -5.47 3.15
N ILE A 13 21.90 -5.11 4.42
CA ILE A 13 20.72 -5.50 5.19
C ILE A 13 19.44 -4.92 4.56
N GLY A 14 19.47 -3.63 4.18
CA GLY A 14 18.36 -2.98 3.50
C GLY A 14 17.99 -3.65 2.17
N ARG A 15 19.00 -4.01 1.36
CA ARG A 15 18.81 -4.74 0.10
C ARG A 15 18.16 -6.11 0.33
N ASN A 16 18.62 -6.87 1.31
CA ASN A 16 18.08 -8.19 1.62
C ASN A 16 16.62 -8.10 2.08
N ASN A 17 16.30 -7.11 2.92
CA ASN A 17 14.93 -6.86 3.35
C ASN A 17 14.02 -6.46 2.19
N LEU A 18 14.52 -5.63 1.27
CA LEU A 18 13.80 -5.24 0.06
C LEU A 18 13.56 -6.45 -0.85
N ASP A 19 14.56 -7.32 -1.04
CA ASP A 19 14.44 -8.53 -1.85
C ASP A 19 13.39 -9.50 -1.27
N ILE A 20 13.36 -9.69 0.05
CA ILE A 20 12.32 -10.50 0.73
C ILE A 20 10.93 -9.87 0.54
N LEU A 21 10.80 -8.55 0.64
CA LEU A 21 9.53 -7.84 0.47
C LEU A 21 9.02 -7.94 -0.98
N LEU A 22 9.90 -7.72 -1.96
CA LEU A 22 9.59 -7.84 -3.38
C LEU A 22 9.31 -9.29 -3.78
N GLY A 23 10.05 -10.25 -3.23
CA GLY A 23 9.79 -11.68 -3.41
C GLY A 23 8.42 -12.11 -2.90
N LYS A 24 7.96 -11.53 -1.77
CA LYS A 24 6.59 -11.73 -1.26
C LYS A 24 5.52 -11.01 -2.09
N GLN A 25 5.87 -9.89 -2.75
CA GLN A 25 4.98 -9.14 -3.64
C GLN A 25 4.93 -9.68 -5.07
N ARG A 26 5.84 -10.58 -5.47
CA ARG A 26 5.77 -11.35 -6.72
C ARG A 26 4.58 -12.34 -6.66
N CYS A 27 3.39 -11.79 -6.63
CA CYS A 27 2.13 -12.47 -6.86
C CYS A 27 2.03 -12.75 -8.36
N GLY A 28 2.72 -13.78 -8.87
CA GLY A 28 2.43 -14.43 -10.16
C GLY A 28 2.44 -13.60 -11.45
N PHE A 29 2.82 -12.32 -11.44
CA PHE A 29 2.88 -11.47 -12.63
C PHE A 29 4.20 -11.58 -13.41
N ASP A 30 5.26 -12.08 -12.77
CA ASP A 30 6.55 -12.37 -13.43
C ASP A 30 6.55 -13.78 -14.05
N LYS A 31 5.63 -14.04 -14.97
CA LYS A 31 5.78 -15.17 -15.90
C LYS A 31 6.32 -14.63 -17.22
N VAL A 32 7.63 -14.56 -17.33
CA VAL A 32 8.31 -14.28 -18.61
C VAL A 32 8.79 -15.60 -19.20
N GLY A 33 8.39 -15.90 -20.44
CA GLY A 33 8.72 -17.14 -21.14
C GLY A 33 7.88 -17.35 -22.40
N ILE A 34 8.43 -18.06 -23.39
CA ILE A 34 7.74 -18.39 -24.64
C ILE A 34 6.52 -19.25 -24.31
N GLY A 35 5.32 -18.77 -24.68
CA GLY A 35 4.04 -19.41 -24.35
C GLY A 35 3.26 -18.78 -23.19
N TYR A 36 3.79 -17.73 -22.53
CA TYR A 36 3.02 -16.99 -21.54
C TYR A 36 1.91 -16.15 -22.20
N ASN A 37 0.65 -16.50 -21.93
CA ASN A 37 -0.52 -15.74 -22.36
C ASN A 37 -1.13 -14.96 -21.18
N PRO A 38 -0.90 -13.64 -21.08
CA PRO A 38 -1.39 -12.82 -19.97
C PRO A 38 -2.92 -12.74 -19.92
N GLN A 39 -3.63 -13.03 -21.02
CA GLN A 39 -5.09 -12.91 -21.07
C GLN A 39 -5.83 -14.12 -20.48
N LYS A 40 -5.18 -15.31 -20.43
CA LYS A 40 -5.86 -16.57 -20.07
C LYS A 40 -5.74 -16.98 -18.59
N GLN A 41 -4.79 -16.44 -17.84
CA GLN A 41 -4.47 -16.89 -16.48
C GLN A 41 -4.15 -15.74 -15.51
N GLN A 42 -4.52 -14.50 -15.83
CA GLN A 42 -4.68 -13.50 -14.77
C GLN A 42 -5.84 -13.98 -13.90
N LYS A 43 -5.51 -14.81 -12.90
CA LYS A 43 -6.34 -14.94 -11.71
C LYS A 43 -6.50 -13.51 -11.24
N LYS A 44 -7.66 -12.92 -11.53
CA LYS A 44 -8.05 -11.64 -10.97
C LYS A 44 -8.12 -11.89 -9.47
N PHE A 45 -6.98 -11.77 -8.79
CA PHE A 45 -6.91 -11.69 -7.35
C PHE A 45 -7.57 -10.36 -7.01
N LYS A 46 -8.91 -10.35 -6.97
CA LYS A 46 -9.74 -9.18 -6.69
C LYS A 46 -9.40 -8.55 -5.32
N ASN A 47 -8.60 -9.24 -4.49
CA ASN A 47 -8.47 -8.97 -3.08
C ASN A 47 -7.02 -8.74 -2.60
N PHE A 48 -6.01 -8.55 -3.48
CA PHE A 48 -4.65 -8.25 -2.98
C PHE A 48 -4.55 -6.80 -2.46
N PHE A 49 -5.12 -5.85 -3.20
CA PHE A 49 -5.48 -4.56 -2.66
C PHE A 49 -6.96 -4.65 -2.27
N VAL A 50 -7.25 -5.02 -1.02
CA VAL A 50 -8.54 -4.63 -0.45
C VAL A 50 -8.46 -3.10 -0.36
N PRO A 51 -9.22 -2.32 -1.14
CA PRO A 51 -9.40 -0.93 -0.78
C PRO A 51 -10.06 -1.00 0.59
N ARG A 52 -9.42 -0.45 1.62
CA ARG A 52 -10.01 -0.34 2.96
C ARG A 52 -11.47 0.05 2.74
N GLN A 53 -12.39 -0.86 3.03
CA GLN A 53 -13.79 -0.68 2.69
C GLN A 53 -14.21 0.68 3.24
N VAL A 54 -14.35 1.66 2.34
CA VAL A 54 -14.96 2.96 2.63
C VAL A 54 -16.47 2.74 2.57
N THR A 55 -16.94 1.67 3.21
CA THR A 55 -18.33 1.48 3.55
C THR A 55 -18.56 2.36 4.75
N SER A 56 -19.08 3.55 4.50
CA SER A 56 -20.15 4.16 5.31
C SER A 56 -20.21 3.70 6.79
N SER A 57 -19.69 4.55 7.69
CA SER A 57 -19.95 4.66 9.15
C SER A 57 -19.51 3.49 10.06
N PRO A 58 -18.89 3.67 11.27
CA PRO A 58 -18.88 4.82 12.20
C PRO A 58 -17.48 5.24 12.73
N LEU A 59 -16.37 4.69 12.20
CA LEU A 59 -15.02 4.86 12.78
C LEU A 59 -14.24 6.09 12.30
N THR A 60 -14.74 6.82 11.32
CA THR A 60 -14.00 7.96 10.75
C THR A 60 -14.21 9.18 11.63
N THR A 61 -13.18 9.54 12.39
CA THR A 61 -13.09 10.81 13.10
C THR A 61 -12.65 11.89 12.13
N CYS A 62 -13.37 13.01 12.12
CA CYS A 62 -13.01 14.17 11.32
C CYS A 62 -11.74 14.83 11.90
N PHE A 63 -10.71 15.03 11.09
CA PHE A 63 -9.47 15.70 11.54
C PHE A 63 -9.67 17.20 11.80
N TYR A 64 -10.71 17.80 11.24
CA TYR A 64 -11.00 19.23 11.42
C TYR A 64 -11.78 19.51 12.71
N CYS A 65 -12.83 18.74 13.01
CA CYS A 65 -13.70 18.99 14.17
C CYS A 65 -13.66 17.93 15.26
N GLY A 66 -12.88 16.86 15.09
CA GLY A 66 -12.73 15.78 16.07
C GLY A 66 -13.95 14.89 16.28
N LYS A 67 -15.06 15.12 15.56
CA LYS A 67 -16.29 14.31 15.68
C LYS A 67 -16.22 13.06 14.81
N LYS A 68 -16.74 11.95 15.34
CA LYS A 68 -16.86 10.66 14.63
C LYS A 68 -18.00 10.71 13.60
N GLY A 69 -17.96 9.78 12.65
CA GLY A 69 -19.00 9.57 11.64
C GLY A 69 -18.78 10.28 10.30
N HIS A 70 -17.76 11.13 10.16
CA HIS A 70 -17.47 11.84 8.91
C HIS A 70 -15.98 12.22 8.79
N ASN A 71 -15.50 12.56 7.59
CA ASN A 71 -14.12 13.01 7.36
C ASN A 71 -14.04 14.53 7.13
N SER A 72 -12.82 15.08 7.05
CA SER A 72 -12.60 16.52 6.87
C SER A 72 -13.14 17.12 5.57
N SER A 73 -13.35 16.29 4.54
CA SER A 73 -13.93 16.73 3.26
C SER A 73 -15.46 16.85 3.33
N THR A 74 -16.10 16.08 4.22
CA THR A 74 -17.55 16.09 4.43
C THR A 74 -17.94 16.83 5.71
N CYS A 75 -17.04 17.62 6.31
CA CYS A 75 -17.30 18.32 7.55
C CYS A 75 -18.21 19.52 7.34
N TYR A 76 -19.36 19.53 8.01
CA TYR A 76 -20.31 20.65 7.94
C TYR A 76 -19.67 21.96 8.41
N ILE A 77 -18.90 21.94 9.51
CA ILE A 77 -18.25 23.15 10.05
C ILE A 77 -17.31 23.75 9.00
N ARG A 78 -16.49 22.93 8.33
CA ARG A 78 -15.60 23.40 7.24
C ARG A 78 -16.38 23.93 6.03
N LYS A 79 -17.51 23.29 5.70
CA LYS A 79 -18.37 23.70 4.58
C LYS A 79 -19.05 25.06 4.78
N ASN A 80 -19.23 25.52 6.03
CA ASN A 80 -19.88 26.80 6.34
C ASN A 80 -18.93 28.01 6.34
N PHE A 81 -17.64 27.81 6.08
CA PHE A 81 -16.66 28.89 5.93
C PHE A 81 -16.37 29.22 4.45
N ASN A 82 -17.30 28.90 3.55
CA ASN A 82 -17.17 29.18 2.13
C ASN A 82 -18.39 29.94 1.62
#